data_AF-A0A1J5NWZ9-F1
#
_entry.id   AF-A0A1J5NWZ9-F1
#
_cell.length_a   1.000
_cell.length_b   1.000
_cell.length_c   1.000
_cell.angle_alpha   90.00
_cell.angle_beta   90.00
_cell.angle_gamma   90.00
#
_symmetry.space_group_name_H-M   'P 1'
#
loop_
_entity.id
_entity.type
_entity.pdbx_description
1 polymer ?
#
loop_
_entity_poly.entity_id
_entity_poly.type
_entity_poly.pdbx_seq_one_letter_code
_entity_poly.pdbx_strand_id
1 'polypeptide(L)'
;MQFLHGAAVFLGAGAHLLVGVDGTRDKARLLPAYDDSRGVTAAFNRNLLVRINRELGAEFDPQAFDHQARFDPQRGRVEMHLASRVRQTVRLQGRVFDFESGETIHTENSYKYPVAMFQQLAHSAGWRSQNHWLAEGVDYAVHALVC
;
A
#
# COMPACT_ATOMS: atom_id res chain seq x y z
N MET A 1 4.50 3.04 -13.27
CA MET A 1 4.19 3.47 -14.66
C MET A 1 3.78 2.34 -15.57
N GLN A 2 4.46 1.18 -15.51
CA GLN A 2 4.18 0.05 -16.40
C GLN A 2 2.73 -0.43 -16.39
N PHE A 3 2.05 -0.43 -15.25
CA PHE A 3 0.64 -0.85 -15.17
C PHE A 3 -0.30 0.04 -16.00
N LEU A 4 -0.33 1.35 -15.74
CA LEU A 4 -1.24 2.24 -16.48
C LEU A 4 -0.90 2.30 -17.96
N HIS A 5 0.38 2.31 -18.30
CA HIS A 5 0.79 2.27 -19.71
C HIS A 5 0.37 0.96 -20.38
N GLY A 6 0.60 -0.17 -19.72
CA GLY A 6 0.16 -1.48 -20.19
C GLY A 6 -1.36 -1.56 -20.35
N ALA A 7 -2.12 -0.95 -19.44
CA ALA A 7 -3.57 -0.87 -19.55
C ALA A 7 -4.02 -0.06 -20.78
N ALA A 8 -3.38 1.09 -21.05
CA ALA A 8 -3.69 1.89 -22.25
C ALA A 8 -3.41 1.09 -23.54
N VAL A 9 -2.25 0.44 -23.59
CA VAL A 9 -1.86 -0.38 -24.75
C VAL A 9 -2.81 -1.57 -24.95
N PHE A 10 -3.17 -2.26 -23.86
CA PHE A 10 -4.03 -3.44 -23.92
C PHE A 10 -5.48 -3.10 -24.32
N LEU A 11 -6.02 -2.00 -23.78
CA LEU A 11 -7.40 -1.59 -24.05
C LEU A 11 -7.56 -0.87 -25.41
N GLY A 12 -6.51 -0.21 -25.88
CA GLY A 12 -6.49 0.48 -27.17
C GLY A 12 -7.09 1.88 -27.17
N ALA A 13 -6.99 2.55 -28.31
CA ALA A 13 -7.42 3.94 -28.46
C ALA A 13 -8.94 4.11 -28.28
N GLY A 14 -9.33 5.17 -27.58
CA GLY A 14 -10.71 5.48 -27.22
C GLY A 14 -11.21 4.74 -25.96
N ALA A 15 -10.39 3.91 -25.33
CA ALA A 15 -10.79 3.22 -24.11
C ALA A 15 -10.90 4.19 -22.92
N HIS A 16 -11.82 3.88 -22.02
CA HIS A 16 -12.06 4.65 -20.81
C HIS A 16 -11.65 3.87 -19.56
N LEU A 17 -11.05 4.57 -18.59
CA LEU A 17 -10.69 4.02 -17.29
C LEU A 17 -11.22 4.93 -16.18
N LEU A 18 -11.97 4.32 -15.25
CA LEU A 18 -12.39 4.96 -14.01
C LEU A 18 -11.50 4.46 -12.87
N VAL A 19 -10.84 5.37 -12.15
CA VAL A 19 -9.88 5.02 -11.11
C VAL A 19 -9.99 5.94 -9.91
N GLY A 20 -10.11 5.35 -8.73
CA GLY A 20 -10.09 6.06 -7.44
C GLY A 20 -8.68 6.23 -6.92
N VAL A 21 -8.35 7.42 -6.44
CA VAL A 21 -7.00 7.81 -6.02
C VAL A 21 -7.10 8.61 -4.73
N ASP A 22 -6.41 8.12 -3.71
CA ASP A 22 -6.24 8.84 -2.45
C ASP A 22 -5.06 9.83 -2.58
N GLY A 23 -5.32 11.10 -2.31
CA GLY A 23 -4.37 12.19 -2.30
C GLY A 23 -4.06 12.73 -0.91
N THR A 24 -4.56 12.10 0.16
CA THR A 24 -4.40 12.58 1.54
C THR A 24 -2.94 12.75 1.91
N ARG A 25 -2.58 13.92 2.43
CA ARG A 25 -1.22 14.23 2.93
C ARG A 25 -1.17 14.53 4.42
N ASP A 26 -2.32 14.71 5.06
CA ASP A 26 -2.41 14.96 6.49
C ASP A 26 -2.08 13.68 7.28
N LYS A 27 -0.93 13.70 7.96
CA LYS A 27 -0.46 12.60 8.80
C LYS A 27 -1.45 12.26 9.92
N ALA A 28 -2.15 13.25 10.47
CA ALA A 28 -3.12 13.04 11.55
C ALA A 28 -4.35 12.27 11.08
N ARG A 29 -4.65 12.30 9.79
CA ARG A 29 -5.71 11.48 9.16
C ARG A 29 -5.17 10.14 8.66
N LEU A 30 -3.98 10.14 8.09
CA LEU A 30 -3.37 8.94 7.53
C LEU A 30 -3.04 7.90 8.60
N LEU A 31 -2.33 8.25 9.67
CA LEU A 31 -1.88 7.23 10.61
C LEU A 31 -3.04 6.47 11.28
N PRO A 32 -4.12 7.11 11.78
CA PRO A 32 -5.25 6.37 12.33
C PRO A 32 -6.02 5.51 11.32
N ALA A 33 -5.92 5.82 10.02
CA ALA A 33 -6.53 5.02 8.96
C ALA A 33 -5.74 3.72 8.66
N TYR A 34 -4.46 3.68 9.03
CA TYR A 34 -3.58 2.52 8.85
C TYR A 34 -3.18 1.84 10.17
N ASP A 35 -3.45 2.47 11.30
CA ASP A 35 -3.21 1.96 12.66
C ASP A 35 -4.45 2.29 13.51
N ASP A 36 -5.56 1.63 13.19
CA ASP A 36 -6.84 1.87 13.82
C ASP A 36 -6.85 1.36 15.27
N SER A 37 -7.53 2.10 16.16
CA SER A 37 -7.58 1.77 17.59
C SER A 37 -8.24 0.42 17.93
N ARG A 38 -8.98 -0.16 16.97
CA ARG A 38 -9.61 -1.48 17.10
C ARG A 38 -8.65 -2.62 16.73
N GLY A 39 -7.46 -2.31 16.19
CA GLY A 39 -6.44 -3.27 15.81
C GLY A 39 -6.78 -4.10 14.57
N VAL A 40 -7.75 -3.68 13.75
CA VAL A 40 -8.18 -4.42 12.56
C VAL A 40 -7.08 -4.43 11.50
N THR A 41 -6.42 -3.29 11.28
CA THR A 41 -5.33 -3.15 10.31
C THR A 41 -4.08 -3.90 10.76
N ALA A 42 -3.80 -3.91 12.07
CA ALA A 42 -2.74 -4.73 12.64
C ALA A 42 -2.99 -6.23 12.42
N ALA A 43 -4.23 -6.70 12.64
CA ALA A 43 -4.61 -8.09 12.36
C ALA A 43 -4.51 -8.42 10.86
N PHE A 44 -4.95 -7.51 9.99
CA PHE A 44 -4.81 -7.64 8.53
C PHE A 44 -3.33 -7.78 8.12
N ASN A 45 -2.45 -6.93 8.65
CA ASN A 45 -1.04 -6.99 8.30
C ASN A 45 -0.37 -8.30 8.80
N ARG A 46 -0.61 -8.67 10.07
CA ARG A 46 -0.10 -9.93 10.65
C ARG A 46 -0.60 -11.18 9.94
N ASN A 47 -1.76 -11.10 9.29
CA ASN A 47 -2.32 -12.23 8.52
C ASN A 47 -1.40 -12.65 7.36
N LEU A 48 -0.49 -11.79 6.88
CA LEU A 48 0.56 -12.21 5.94
C LEU A 48 1.41 -13.35 6.52
N LEU A 49 1.82 -13.25 7.79
CA LEU A 49 2.62 -14.28 8.46
C LEU A 49 1.83 -15.58 8.61
N VAL A 50 0.55 -15.48 8.99
CA VAL A 50 -0.37 -16.63 9.08
C VAL A 50 -0.49 -17.34 7.73
N ARG A 51 -0.63 -16.58 6.64
CA ARG A 51 -0.71 -17.12 5.26
C ARG A 51 0.59 -17.79 4.85
N ILE A 52 1.74 -17.16 5.10
CA ILE A 52 3.06 -17.72 4.77
C ILE A 52 3.26 -19.05 5.54
N ASN A 53 2.90 -19.11 6.82
CA ASN A 53 2.94 -20.37 7.58
C ASN A 53 2.09 -21.46 6.94
N ARG A 54 0.82 -21.14 6.62
CA ARG A 54 -0.12 -22.12 6.07
C ARG A 54 0.25 -22.58 4.66
N GLU A 55 0.71 -21.68 3.81
CA GLU A 55 0.86 -21.93 2.37
C GLU A 55 2.26 -22.36 1.99
N LEU A 56 3.27 -21.89 2.72
CA LEU A 56 4.67 -22.15 2.41
C LEU A 56 5.39 -22.93 3.51
N GLY A 57 4.70 -23.25 4.62
CA GLY A 57 5.26 -24.03 5.72
C GLY A 57 6.30 -23.25 6.54
N ALA A 58 6.14 -21.92 6.65
CA ALA A 58 6.97 -21.14 7.57
C ALA A 58 6.57 -21.32 9.03
N GLU A 59 7.47 -20.92 9.92
CA GLU A 59 7.33 -21.01 11.37
C GLU A 59 7.28 -19.63 12.04
N PHE A 60 6.58 -18.65 11.45
CA PHE A 60 6.39 -17.36 12.12
C PHE A 60 5.49 -17.54 13.36
N ASP A 61 5.79 -16.84 14.46
CA ASP A 61 4.79 -16.50 15.48
C ASP A 61 4.25 -15.09 15.18
N PRO A 62 3.03 -14.94 14.65
CA PRO A 62 2.49 -13.61 14.31
C PRO A 62 2.33 -12.68 15.51
N GLN A 63 2.23 -13.21 16.74
CA GLN A 63 2.10 -12.39 17.96
C GLN A 63 3.45 -11.81 18.42
N ALA A 64 4.56 -12.38 17.92
CA ALA A 64 5.90 -11.87 18.13
C ALA A 64 6.25 -10.69 17.21
N PHE A 65 5.31 -10.20 16.38
CA PHE A 65 5.51 -9.05 15.50
C PHE A 65 4.49 -7.94 15.79
N ASP A 66 4.96 -6.71 15.94
CA ASP A 66 4.12 -5.52 16.08
C ASP A 66 3.85 -4.86 14.73
N HIS A 67 2.60 -4.49 14.51
CA HIS A 67 2.22 -3.67 13.36
C HIS A 67 2.76 -2.25 13.55
N GLN A 68 3.32 -1.67 12.48
CA GLN A 68 3.74 -0.27 12.46
C GLN A 68 3.31 0.39 11.15
N ALA A 69 2.50 1.45 11.24
CA ALA A 69 2.22 2.36 10.13
C ALA A 69 3.16 3.57 10.18
N ARG A 70 3.82 3.87 9.06
CA ARG A 70 4.75 5.00 8.94
C ARG A 70 4.34 5.86 7.75
N PHE A 71 4.27 7.18 7.93
CA PHE A 71 4.07 8.09 6.80
C PHE A 71 5.41 8.67 6.35
N ASP A 72 5.78 8.43 5.10
CA ASP A 72 6.91 9.06 4.42
C ASP A 72 6.40 10.25 3.59
N PRO A 73 6.55 11.50 4.09
CA PRO A 73 6.07 12.68 3.38
C PRO A 73 6.85 12.98 2.11
N GLN A 74 8.13 12.61 2.05
CA GLN A 74 8.99 12.85 0.88
C GLN A 74 8.56 12.00 -0.30
N ARG A 75 8.27 10.72 -0.05
CA ARG A 75 7.75 9.80 -1.06
C ARG A 75 6.24 9.86 -1.23
N GLY A 76 5.54 10.50 -0.29
CA GLY A 76 4.09 10.62 -0.30
C GLY A 76 3.40 9.28 -0.17
N ARG A 77 3.82 8.46 0.79
CA ARG A 77 3.24 7.12 0.99
C ARG A 77 3.15 6.76 2.46
N VAL A 78 2.14 5.96 2.80
CA VAL A 78 2.13 5.20 4.04
C VAL A 78 2.84 3.87 3.79
N GLU A 79 3.67 3.45 4.72
CA GLU A 79 4.30 2.15 4.74
C GLU A 79 3.74 1.35 5.91
N MET A 80 3.39 0.08 5.66
CA MET A 80 3.10 -0.87 6.72
C MET A 80 4.29 -1.78 6.94
N HIS A 81 4.63 -2.01 8.21
CA HIS A 81 5.71 -2.87 8.63
C HIS A 81 5.24 -3.84 9.72
N LEU A 82 5.93 -4.97 9.82
CA LEU A 82 5.86 -5.90 10.94
C LEU A 82 7.22 -5.93 11.63
N ALA A 83 7.28 -5.41 12.86
CA ALA A 83 8.50 -5.30 13.65
C ALA A 83 8.60 -6.46 14.64
N SER A 84 9.71 -7.20 14.59
CA SER A 84 9.97 -8.26 15.55
C SER A 84 10.06 -7.71 16.97
N ARG A 85 9.30 -8.26 17.91
CA ARG A 85 9.30 -7.82 19.32
C ARG A 85 10.54 -8.33 20.06
N VAL A 86 11.04 -9.49 19.64
CA VAL A 86 12.14 -10.21 20.27
C VAL A 86 13.17 -10.63 19.23
N ARG A 87 14.35 -11.05 19.67
CA ARG A 87 15.21 -11.83 18.78
C ARG A 87 14.57 -13.18 18.53
N GLN A 88 14.36 -13.56 17.27
CA GLN A 88 13.72 -14.82 16.91
C GLN A 88 14.23 -15.34 15.57
N THR A 89 14.05 -16.65 15.35
CA THR A 89 14.46 -17.33 14.14
C THR A 89 13.22 -17.93 13.48
N VAL A 90 13.05 -17.69 12.18
CA VAL A 90 11.97 -18.26 11.37
C VAL A 90 12.57 -19.19 10.32
N ARG A 91 12.01 -20.39 10.23
CA ARG A 91 12.37 -21.36 9.18
C ARG A 91 11.33 -21.33 8.09
N LEU A 92 11.78 -21.43 6.84
CA LEU A 92 10.92 -21.52 5.66
C LEU A 92 11.66 -22.29 4.56
N GLN A 93 11.12 -23.43 4.15
CA GLN A 93 11.65 -24.25 3.04
C GLN A 93 13.16 -24.52 3.13
N GLY A 94 13.64 -24.90 4.32
CA GLY A 94 15.06 -25.20 4.56
C GLY A 94 15.96 -23.97 4.70
N ARG A 95 15.42 -22.76 4.57
CA ARG A 95 16.12 -21.50 4.86
C ARG A 95 15.81 -21.03 6.28
N VAL A 96 16.78 -20.36 6.87
CA VAL A 96 16.71 -19.78 8.22
C VAL A 96 16.82 -18.28 8.08
N PHE A 97 15.90 -17.56 8.73
CA PHE A 97 15.86 -16.11 8.79
C PHE A 97 15.91 -15.70 10.26
N ASP A 98 16.99 -15.04 10.66
CA ASP A 98 17.12 -14.48 12.00
C ASP A 98 16.62 -13.03 11.99
N PHE A 99 15.86 -12.68 13.02
CA PHE A 99 15.38 -11.34 13.28
C PHE A 99 15.94 -10.85 14.61
N GLU A 100 16.53 -9.67 14.62
CA GLU A 100 16.81 -8.97 15.88
C GLU A 100 15.54 -8.31 16.44
N SER A 101 15.54 -7.97 17.74
CA SER A 101 14.44 -7.17 18.30
C SER A 101 14.39 -5.79 17.63
N GLY A 102 13.19 -5.39 17.21
CA GLY A 102 12.93 -4.17 16.47
C GLY A 102 13.15 -4.28 14.96
N GLU A 103 13.73 -5.37 14.45
CA GLU A 103 13.93 -5.57 13.02
C GLU A 103 12.58 -5.68 12.30
N THR A 104 12.45 -5.00 11.16
CA THR A 104 11.15 -4.84 10.48
C THR A 104 11.08 -5.47 9.11
N ILE A 105 9.98 -6.16 8.84
CA ILE A 105 9.57 -6.59 7.51
C ILE A 105 8.68 -5.48 6.93
N HIS A 106 9.09 -4.88 5.81
CA HIS A 106 8.21 -3.99 5.05
C HIS A 106 7.16 -4.83 4.32
N THR A 107 5.88 -4.50 4.52
CA THR A 107 4.75 -5.30 4.03
C THR A 107 3.94 -4.61 2.94
N GLU A 108 3.83 -3.28 2.96
CA GLU A 108 3.03 -2.55 1.97
C GLU A 108 3.50 -1.09 1.81
N ASN A 109 3.33 -0.57 0.59
CA ASN A 109 3.32 0.86 0.30
C ASN A 109 1.93 1.28 -0.20
N SER A 110 1.35 2.30 0.42
CA SER A 110 0.15 2.98 -0.08
C SER A 110 0.48 4.43 -0.43
N TYR A 111 0.69 4.67 -1.72
CA TYR A 111 1.03 5.99 -2.25
C TYR A 111 -0.18 6.92 -2.28
N LYS A 112 0.09 8.21 -2.07
CA LYS A 112 -0.87 9.30 -2.03
C LYS A 112 -0.59 10.30 -3.13
N TYR A 113 -1.51 10.42 -4.07
CA TYR A 113 -1.36 11.27 -5.25
C TYR A 113 -2.44 12.36 -5.25
N PRO A 114 -2.08 13.62 -4.90
CA PRO A 114 -2.96 14.74 -5.15
C PRO A 114 -3.38 14.79 -6.63
N VAL A 115 -4.58 15.30 -6.90
CA VAL A 115 -5.23 15.30 -8.24
C VAL A 115 -4.26 15.65 -9.37
N ALA A 116 -3.54 16.78 -9.24
CA ALA A 116 -2.62 17.24 -10.27
C ALA A 116 -1.45 16.27 -10.51
N MET A 117 -0.89 15.70 -9.44
CA MET A 117 0.19 14.72 -9.52
C MET A 117 -0.28 13.42 -10.19
N PHE A 118 -1.49 12.96 -9.85
CA PHE A 118 -2.06 11.78 -10.50
C PHE A 118 -2.34 12.01 -11.98
N GLN A 119 -2.88 13.16 -12.36
CA GLN A 119 -3.14 13.50 -13.76
C GLN A 119 -1.85 13.54 -14.60
N GLN A 120 -0.75 14.07 -14.06
CA GLN A 120 0.57 14.04 -14.72
C GLN A 120 1.08 12.61 -14.88
N LEU A 121 0.91 11.78 -13.84
CA LEU A 121 1.24 10.36 -13.89
C LEU A 121 0.42 9.63 -14.95
N ALA A 122 -0.89 9.83 -15.01
CA ALA A 122 -1.76 9.26 -16.03
C ALA A 122 -1.34 9.71 -17.45
N HIS A 123 -1.06 11.01 -17.62
CA HIS A 123 -0.62 11.58 -18.90
C HIS A 123 0.66 10.93 -19.44
N SER A 124 1.68 10.79 -18.59
CA SER A 124 2.92 10.11 -18.97
C SER A 124 2.76 8.61 -19.24
N ALA A 125 1.63 8.00 -18.87
CA ALA A 125 1.27 6.63 -19.21
C ALA A 125 0.43 6.49 -20.50
N GLY A 126 0.09 7.60 -21.17
CA GLY A 126 -0.75 7.60 -22.38
C GLY A 126 -2.24 7.87 -22.12
N TRP A 127 -2.62 8.28 -20.91
CA TRP A 127 -3.99 8.60 -20.56
C TRP A 127 -4.23 10.10 -20.47
N ARG A 128 -5.34 10.59 -21.01
CA ARG A 128 -5.81 11.97 -20.82
C ARG A 128 -6.93 11.99 -19.77
N SER A 129 -6.83 12.89 -18.80
CA SER A 129 -7.92 13.15 -17.85
C SER A 129 -9.09 13.81 -18.59
N GLN A 130 -10.26 13.15 -18.61
CA GLN A 130 -11.51 13.74 -19.12
C GLN A 130 -12.24 14.49 -18.01
N ASN A 131 -12.34 13.88 -16.83
CA ASN A 131 -12.99 14.49 -15.67
C ASN A 131 -12.42 13.93 -14.35
N HIS A 132 -12.71 14.58 -13.24
CA HIS A 132 -12.47 14.04 -11.90
C HIS A 132 -13.52 14.56 -10.91
N TRP A 133 -13.79 13.78 -9.88
CA TRP A 133 -14.69 14.15 -8.79
C TRP A 133 -13.97 13.95 -7.47
N LEU A 134 -13.82 15.04 -6.71
CA LEU A 134 -13.25 15.02 -5.37
C LEU A 134 -14.37 14.84 -4.35
N ALA A 135 -14.19 13.91 -3.43
CA ALA A 135 -15.16 13.71 -2.35
C ALA A 135 -15.13 14.88 -1.35
N GLU A 136 -16.28 15.25 -0.82
CA GLU A 136 -16.40 16.38 0.11
C GLU A 136 -15.67 16.07 1.44
N GLY A 137 -14.85 17.01 1.91
CA GLY A 137 -14.13 16.89 3.18
C GLY A 137 -12.98 15.86 3.19
N VAL A 138 -12.67 15.21 2.07
CA VAL A 138 -11.56 14.23 1.98
C VAL A 138 -10.75 14.40 0.70
N ASP A 139 -9.46 14.08 0.76
CA ASP A 139 -8.55 14.22 -0.38
C ASP A 139 -8.60 12.99 -1.29
N TYR A 140 -9.79 12.46 -1.57
CA TYR A 140 -9.97 11.27 -2.41
C TYR A 140 -10.72 11.65 -3.70
N ALA A 141 -10.13 11.32 -4.85
CA ALA A 141 -10.68 11.65 -6.15
C ALA A 141 -10.95 10.39 -6.99
N VAL A 142 -12.09 10.39 -7.69
CA VAL A 142 -12.33 9.45 -8.79
C VAL A 142 -12.01 10.15 -10.10
N HIS A 143 -11.16 9.56 -10.92
CA HIS A 143 -10.73 10.09 -12.21
C HIS A 143 -11.35 9.29 -13.36
N ALA A 144 -11.89 10.00 -14.34
CA ALA A 144 -12.27 9.44 -15.64
C ALA A 144 -11.17 9.77 -16.66
N LEU A 145 -10.54 8.75 -17.20
CA LEU A 145 -9.43 8.83 -18.14
C LEU A 145 -9.83 8.26 -19.51
N VAL A 146 -9.19 8.75 -20.57
CA VAL A 146 -9.27 8.19 -21.94
C VAL A 146 -7.87 8.06 -22.54
N CYS A 147 -7.57 6.96 -23.22
CA CYS A 147 -6.30 6.79 -23.96
C CYS A 147 -6.51 6.79 -25.48
#